data_AF-A0A179VEB6-F1
#
_entry.id   AF-A0A179VEB6-F1
#
_cell.length_a   1.000
_cell.length_b   1.000
_cell.length_c   1.000
_cell.angle_alpha   90.00
_cell.angle_beta   90.00
_cell.angle_gamma   90.00
#
_symmetry.space_group_name_H-M   'P 1'
#
loop_
_entity.id
_entity.type
_entity.pdbx_description
1 polymer ?
#
loop_
_entity_poly.entity_id
_entity_poly.type
_entity_poly.pdbx_seq_one_letter_code
_entity_poly.pdbx_strand_id
1 'polypeptide(L)'
;MAEKAFTDLLKAELNAVGDVGEEYEKWRALMLEAEKQRQSYETTRAEVVARKTISSAQFDSMGYKRSSALTIPALPGDDAKDEDKSTSPGRAGKADPKTGPEPAPSPGESGSQTDNETTDDHAEDRVPVTTG
;
A
#
# COMPACT_ATOMS: atom_id res chain seq x y z
N MET A 1 -8.53 -47.53 -31.50
CA MET A 1 -9.25 -46.87 -30.38
C MET A 1 -8.39 -45.83 -29.65
N ALA A 2 -7.07 -46.02 -29.52
CA ALA A 2 -6.17 -45.05 -28.88
C ALA A 2 -6.16 -43.66 -29.55
N GLU A 3 -6.14 -43.60 -30.89
CA GLU A 3 -6.13 -42.32 -31.63
C GLU A 3 -7.41 -41.49 -31.42
N LYS A 4 -8.56 -42.14 -31.29
CA LYS A 4 -9.83 -41.46 -31.00
C LYS A 4 -9.83 -40.86 -29.59
N ALA A 5 -9.41 -41.64 -28.59
CA ALA A 5 -9.33 -41.15 -27.21
C ALA A 5 -8.35 -39.97 -27.06
N PHE A 6 -7.23 -40.00 -27.78
CA PHE A 6 -6.27 -38.89 -27.79
C PHE A 6 -6.84 -37.64 -28.46
N THR A 7 -7.54 -37.80 -29.59
CA THR A 7 -8.18 -36.67 -30.28
C THR A 7 -9.29 -36.04 -29.43
N ASP A 8 -10.07 -36.85 -28.72
CA ASP A 8 -11.12 -36.36 -27.83
C ASP A 8 -10.52 -35.62 -26.62
N LEU A 9 -9.39 -36.08 -26.08
CA LEU A 9 -8.64 -35.38 -25.02
C LEU A 9 -8.14 -34.01 -25.49
N LEU A 10 -7.47 -33.94 -26.64
CA LEU A 10 -6.95 -32.67 -27.16
C LEU A 10 -8.05 -31.64 -27.43
N LYS A 11 -9.21 -32.09 -27.90
CA LYS A 11 -10.38 -31.20 -28.08
C LYS A 11 -10.90 -30.67 -26.75
N ALA A 12 -10.99 -31.53 -25.73
CA ALA A 12 -11.43 -31.11 -24.41
C ALA A 12 -10.45 -30.10 -23.78
N GLU A 13 -9.13 -30.33 -23.92
CA GLU A 13 -8.11 -29.40 -23.45
C GLU A 13 -8.16 -28.06 -24.18
N LEU A 14 -8.31 -28.07 -25.51
CA LEU A 14 -8.43 -26.85 -26.31
C LEU A 14 -9.66 -26.02 -25.90
N ASN A 15 -10.80 -26.68 -25.69
CA ASN A 15 -12.02 -26.01 -25.24
C ASN A 15 -11.83 -25.38 -23.85
N ALA A 16 -11.25 -26.11 -22.90
CA ALA A 16 -11.00 -25.61 -21.56
C ALA A 16 -10.06 -24.39 -21.54
N VAL A 17 -9.02 -24.38 -22.39
CA VAL A 17 -8.14 -23.21 -22.54
C VAL A 17 -8.89 -22.02 -23.16
N GLY A 18 -9.80 -22.28 -24.10
CA GLY A 18 -10.70 -21.26 -24.65
C GLY A 18 -11.55 -20.59 -23.57
N ASP A 19 -12.22 -21.40 -22.74
CA ASP A 19 -13.09 -20.92 -21.65
C ASP A 19 -12.31 -20.07 -20.63
N VAL A 20 -11.09 -20.50 -20.25
CA VAL A 20 -10.23 -19.72 -19.33
C VAL A 20 -9.82 -18.39 -19.95
N GLY A 21 -9.53 -18.36 -21.26
CA GLY A 21 -9.21 -17.14 -21.99
C GLY A 21 -10.37 -16.13 -21.95
N GLU A 22 -11.59 -16.59 -22.21
CA GLU A 22 -12.79 -15.74 -22.16
C GLU A 22 -13.04 -15.17 -20.76
N GLU A 23 -12.90 -15.98 -19.71
CA GLU A 23 -13.05 -15.50 -18.33
C GLU A 23 -11.95 -14.49 -17.94
N TYR A 24 -10.71 -14.70 -18.39
CA TYR A 24 -9.63 -13.73 -18.19
C TYR A 24 -9.93 -12.40 -18.87
N GLU A 25 -10.44 -12.41 -20.10
CA GLU A 25 -10.83 -11.19 -20.80
C GLU A 25 -11.99 -10.46 -20.11
N LYS A 26 -13.01 -11.18 -19.64
CA LYS A 26 -14.12 -10.59 -18.85
C LYS A 26 -13.61 -9.93 -17.58
N TRP A 27 -12.74 -10.61 -16.84
CA TRP A 27 -12.15 -10.04 -15.64
C TRP A 27 -11.32 -8.78 -15.94
N ARG A 28 -10.48 -8.81 -16.98
CA ARG A 28 -9.71 -7.63 -17.43
C ARG A 28 -10.62 -6.46 -17.80
N ALA A 29 -11.72 -6.72 -18.51
CA ALA A 29 -12.70 -5.69 -18.88
C ALA A 29 -13.33 -5.05 -17.64
N LEU A 30 -13.65 -5.84 -16.60
CA LEU A 30 -14.15 -5.32 -15.33
C LEU A 30 -13.10 -4.44 -14.62
N MET A 31 -11.82 -4.81 -14.65
CA MET A 31 -10.75 -3.97 -14.07
C MET A 31 -10.58 -2.64 -14.83
N LEU A 32 -10.68 -2.65 -16.16
CA LEU A 32 -10.66 -1.44 -16.97
C LEU A 32 -11.82 -0.50 -16.63
N GLU A 33 -13.02 -1.06 -16.46
CA GLU A 33 -14.19 -0.27 -16.09
C GLU A 33 -14.08 0.29 -14.67
N ALA A 34 -13.60 -0.53 -13.72
CA ALA A 34 -13.33 -0.09 -12.36
C ALA A 34 -12.29 1.06 -12.31
N GLU A 35 -11.25 1.00 -13.15
CA GLU A 35 -10.23 2.07 -13.22
C GLU A 35 -10.82 3.38 -13.77
N LYS A 36 -11.71 3.32 -14.77
CA LYS A 36 -12.43 4.53 -15.23
C LYS A 36 -13.28 5.14 -14.12
N GLN A 37 -14.04 4.31 -13.39
CA GLN A 37 -14.85 4.78 -12.27
C GLN A 37 -14.00 5.40 -11.17
N ARG A 38 -12.84 4.77 -10.87
CA ARG A 38 -11.85 5.32 -9.95
C ARG A 38 -11.35 6.70 -10.39
N GLN A 39 -11.04 6.88 -11.67
CA GLN A 39 -10.61 8.19 -12.21
C GLN A 39 -11.69 9.26 -12.08
N SER A 40 -12.95 8.92 -12.37
CA SER A 40 -14.08 9.84 -12.18
C SER A 40 -14.26 10.23 -10.70
N TYR A 41 -14.11 9.28 -9.79
CA TYR A 41 -14.12 9.54 -8.35
C TYR A 41 -13.00 10.50 -7.93
N GLU A 42 -11.75 10.23 -8.32
CA GLU A 42 -10.61 11.09 -7.96
C GLU A 42 -10.73 12.49 -8.55
N THR A 43 -11.24 12.60 -9.78
CA THR A 43 -11.50 13.90 -10.43
C THR A 43 -12.53 14.69 -9.62
N THR A 44 -13.65 14.06 -9.26
CA THR A 44 -14.71 14.69 -8.46
C THR A 44 -14.18 15.12 -7.09
N ARG A 45 -13.43 14.25 -6.40
CA ARG A 45 -12.81 14.55 -5.11
C ARG A 45 -11.86 15.75 -5.24
N ALA A 46 -11.02 15.78 -6.26
CA ALA A 46 -10.07 16.88 -6.51
C ALA A 46 -10.80 18.21 -6.77
N GLU A 47 -11.89 18.20 -7.55
CA GLU A 47 -12.68 19.39 -7.83
C GLU A 47 -13.37 19.95 -6.57
N VAL A 48 -13.92 19.10 -5.71
CA VAL A 48 -14.55 19.56 -4.45
C VAL A 48 -13.51 20.17 -3.52
N VAL A 49 -12.32 19.55 -3.40
CA VAL A 49 -11.21 20.09 -2.62
C VAL A 49 -10.72 21.43 -3.21
N ALA A 50 -10.64 21.55 -4.54
CA ALA A 50 -10.25 22.78 -5.22
C ALA A 50 -11.24 23.93 -4.99
N ARG A 51 -12.55 23.61 -4.91
CA ARG A 51 -13.60 24.58 -4.55
C ARG A 51 -13.58 25.02 -3.09
N LYS A 52 -12.72 24.41 -2.25
CA LYS A 52 -12.59 24.67 -0.79
C LYS A 52 -13.90 24.50 -0.01
N THR A 53 -14.89 23.81 -0.57
CA THR A 53 -16.15 23.52 0.10
C THR A 53 -15.95 22.51 1.24
N ILE A 54 -15.09 21.53 1.02
CA ILE A 54 -14.70 20.50 1.99
C ILE A 54 -13.19 20.29 1.87
N SER A 55 -12.48 20.29 2.99
CA SER A 55 -11.04 20.01 3.02
C SER A 55 -10.73 18.53 2.79
N SER A 56 -9.52 18.21 2.34
CA SER A 56 -9.10 16.80 2.19
C SER A 56 -9.24 16.01 3.50
N ALA A 57 -8.88 16.61 4.64
CA ALA A 57 -9.00 15.96 5.95
C ALA A 57 -10.45 15.62 6.31
N GLN A 58 -11.41 16.46 5.92
CA GLN A 58 -12.83 16.16 6.12
C GLN A 58 -13.29 15.00 5.22
N PHE A 59 -12.88 14.97 3.95
CA PHE A 59 -13.14 13.80 3.09
C PHE A 59 -12.59 12.51 3.70
N ASP A 60 -11.35 12.55 4.21
CA ASP A 60 -10.70 11.39 4.80
C ASP A 60 -11.40 10.95 6.10
N SER A 61 -11.91 11.90 6.90
CA SER A 61 -12.72 11.62 8.10
C SER A 61 -14.10 11.02 7.78
N MET A 62 -14.67 11.33 6.62
CA MET A 62 -15.91 10.73 6.13
C MET A 62 -15.68 9.36 5.45
N GLY A 63 -14.43 8.91 5.35
CA GLY A 63 -14.07 7.63 4.73
C GLY A 63 -13.80 7.69 3.22
N TYR A 64 -13.96 8.85 2.59
CA TYR A 64 -13.69 9.08 1.16
C TYR A 64 -12.21 9.37 0.92
N LYS A 65 -11.39 8.36 1.20
CA LYS A 65 -9.93 8.43 1.01
C LYS A 65 -9.56 8.44 -0.47
N ARG A 66 -8.34 8.87 -0.76
CA ARG A 66 -7.75 8.66 -2.09
C ARG A 66 -7.62 7.17 -2.39
N SER A 67 -7.85 6.83 -3.64
CA SER A 67 -7.72 5.50 -4.21
C SER A 67 -6.39 5.34 -4.96
N SER A 68 -5.80 4.15 -4.90
CA SER A 68 -4.65 3.77 -5.72
C SER A 68 -5.10 3.34 -7.12
N ALA A 69 -4.28 3.60 -8.13
CA ALA A 69 -4.52 3.09 -9.49
C ALA A 69 -4.56 1.56 -9.51
N LEU A 70 -5.43 0.99 -10.34
CA LEU A 70 -5.52 -0.46 -10.53
C LEU A 70 -4.46 -0.91 -11.54
N THR A 71 -3.70 -1.95 -11.18
CA THR A 71 -2.83 -2.64 -12.14
C THR A 71 -3.70 -3.56 -12.99
N ILE A 72 -3.82 -3.24 -14.28
CA ILE A 72 -4.61 -4.01 -15.23
C ILE A 72 -3.63 -4.91 -16.00
N PRO A 73 -3.79 -6.24 -15.93
CA PRO A 73 -2.90 -7.14 -16.65
C PRO A 73 -2.95 -6.91 -18.15
N ALA A 74 -1.79 -7.02 -18.81
CA ALA A 74 -1.71 -6.96 -20.26
C ALA A 74 -2.27 -8.24 -20.90
N LEU A 75 -2.76 -8.13 -22.13
CA LEU A 75 -3.02 -9.30 -22.98
C LEU A 75 -1.75 -9.64 -23.78
N PRO A 76 -1.53 -10.90 -24.17
CA PRO A 76 -0.49 -11.24 -25.12
C PRO A 76 -0.73 -10.46 -26.43
N GLY A 77 0.23 -9.63 -26.85
CA GLY A 77 0.10 -8.74 -28.02
C GLY A 77 -0.33 -7.30 -27.70
N ASP A 78 -0.59 -6.99 -26.43
CA ASP A 78 -0.65 -5.62 -25.92
C ASP A 78 0.82 -5.18 -25.73
N ASP A 79 1.52 -4.85 -26.82
CA ASP A 79 2.90 -4.35 -26.76
C ASP A 79 2.95 -3.12 -25.85
N ALA A 80 3.65 -3.32 -24.73
CA ALA A 80 3.99 -2.39 -23.67
C ALA A 80 3.84 -0.90 -24.01
N LYS A 81 2.78 -0.29 -23.47
CA LYS A 81 2.96 0.99 -22.79
C LYS A 81 3.13 0.71 -21.31
N ASP A 82 4.32 0.24 -20.95
CA ASP A 82 4.86 0.44 -19.60
C ASP A 82 4.94 1.96 -19.38
N GLU A 83 3.83 2.56 -18.94
CA GLU A 83 3.92 3.81 -18.18
C GLU A 83 4.38 3.44 -16.78
N ASP A 84 5.71 3.38 -16.69
CA ASP A 84 6.51 3.46 -15.48
C ASP A 84 6.01 4.66 -14.63
N LYS A 85 5.00 4.42 -13.80
CA LYS A 85 4.52 5.34 -12.76
C LYS A 85 4.56 4.65 -11.41
N SER A 86 5.70 4.06 -11.10
CA SER A 86 6.12 3.86 -9.73
C SER A 86 7.12 4.95 -9.35
N THR A 87 6.62 6.06 -8.83
CA THR A 87 7.34 6.85 -7.82
C THR A 87 6.33 7.62 -6.99
N SER A 88 6.10 7.09 -5.79
CA SER A 88 5.51 7.79 -4.66
C SER A 88 5.99 9.25 -4.58
N PRO A 89 5.12 10.24 -4.29
CA PRO A 89 5.59 11.55 -3.87
C PRO A 89 6.25 11.41 -2.50
N GLY A 90 7.57 11.22 -2.52
CA GLY A 90 8.42 11.36 -1.36
C GLY A 90 8.19 12.74 -0.74
N ARG A 91 7.80 12.72 0.53
CA ARG A 91 7.73 13.85 1.44
C ARG A 91 8.94 14.76 1.21
N ALA A 92 8.71 15.97 0.70
CA ALA A 92 9.71 17.03 0.59
C ALA A 92 10.16 17.44 2.01
N GLY A 93 11.10 16.68 2.58
CA GLY A 93 11.96 17.14 3.66
C GLY A 93 12.94 18.13 3.07
N LYS A 94 12.91 19.35 3.58
CA LYS A 94 13.82 20.43 3.21
C LYS A 94 15.27 19.94 3.32
N ALA A 95 16.01 20.02 2.22
CA ALA A 95 17.47 19.87 2.23
C ALA A 95 18.08 21.24 2.53
N ASP A 96 18.72 21.37 3.70
CA ASP A 96 19.68 22.44 3.98
C ASP A 96 21.04 22.06 3.36
N PRO A 97 21.72 22.95 2.62
CA PRO A 97 23.04 22.66 2.08
C PRO A 97 24.11 23.15 3.06
N LYS A 98 25.05 22.27 3.46
CA LYS A 98 26.42 22.67 3.84
C LYS A 98 27.39 21.47 3.88
N THR A 99 28.18 21.38 2.81
CA THR A 99 29.64 21.15 2.74
C THR A 99 30.29 20.02 3.56
N GLY A 100 30.93 19.06 2.88
CA GLY A 100 31.88 18.07 3.47
C GLY A 100 33.20 18.69 3.97
N PRO A 101 34.16 17.92 4.54
CA PRO A 101 34.78 16.73 3.89
C PRO A 101 35.04 15.48 4.80
N GLU A 102 35.29 14.32 4.17
CA GLU A 102 35.69 12.99 4.71
C GLU A 102 37.15 12.91 5.28
N PRO A 103 37.67 11.79 5.87
CA PRO A 103 37.08 10.61 6.56
C PRO A 103 37.78 10.09 7.88
N ALA A 104 37.09 9.21 8.64
CA ALA A 104 37.48 8.06 9.55
C ALA A 104 38.53 8.21 10.71
N PRO A 105 38.53 7.41 11.83
CA PRO A 105 37.98 6.05 12.03
C PRO A 105 37.17 5.77 13.34
N SER A 106 36.42 4.65 13.38
CA SER A 106 35.80 4.04 14.58
C SER A 106 36.87 3.42 15.52
N PRO A 107 36.66 3.21 16.84
CA PRO A 107 35.71 2.23 17.41
C PRO A 107 35.09 2.60 18.79
N GLY A 108 34.00 1.95 19.20
CA GLY A 108 33.51 2.09 20.57
C GLY A 108 32.14 1.45 20.82
N GLU A 109 32.18 0.22 21.28
CA GLU A 109 31.08 -0.58 21.82
C GLU A 109 30.29 0.09 22.97
N SER A 110 29.01 -0.30 23.04
CA SER A 110 28.23 -0.58 24.24
C SER A 110 27.84 0.56 25.19
N GLY A 111 26.52 0.73 25.34
CA GLY A 111 25.92 1.56 26.37
C GLY A 111 24.47 1.93 26.08
N SER A 112 23.56 0.95 26.05
CA SER A 112 22.13 1.22 26.16
C SER A 112 21.83 1.80 27.54
N GLN A 113 21.41 3.06 27.59
CA GLN A 113 20.82 3.68 28.77
C GLN A 113 19.58 4.47 28.34
N THR A 114 18.41 3.97 28.74
CA THR A 114 17.19 4.75 28.95
C THR A 114 16.47 4.15 30.17
N ASP A 115 16.83 4.70 31.32
CA ASP A 115 15.98 5.32 32.35
C ASP A 115 14.65 4.66 32.81
N ASN A 116 14.60 4.55 34.14
CA ASN A 116 13.50 4.81 35.08
C ASN A 116 12.27 3.87 35.19
N GLU A 117 12.34 3.05 36.24
CA GLU A 117 11.54 3.08 37.50
C GLU A 117 9.99 3.08 37.49
N THR A 118 9.49 2.15 38.33
CA THR A 118 8.35 2.29 39.27
C THR A 118 6.96 1.76 38.86
N THR A 119 6.71 0.50 39.24
CA THR A 119 5.52 -0.04 39.94
C THR A 119 5.99 -1.41 40.46
N ASP A 120 5.75 -1.95 41.63
CA ASP A 120 4.64 -1.93 42.59
C ASP A 120 5.20 -2.75 43.78
N ASP A 121 5.09 -2.30 45.03
CA ASP A 121 4.97 -3.29 46.11
C ASP A 121 4.17 -2.74 47.28
N HIS A 122 3.37 -3.64 47.79
CA HIS A 122 2.22 -3.46 48.65
C HIS A 122 2.65 -3.19 50.09
N ALA A 123 1.77 -2.46 50.80
CA ALA A 123 1.44 -2.54 52.22
C ALA A 123 2.47 -3.16 53.18
N GLU A 124 2.87 -2.42 54.24
CA GLU A 124 2.62 -2.79 55.64
C GLU A 124 2.75 -1.57 56.57
N ASP A 125 1.66 -1.31 57.30
CA ASP A 125 1.58 -0.99 58.74
C ASP A 125 2.77 -0.30 59.44
N ARG A 126 2.61 0.98 59.82
CA ARG A 126 2.94 1.48 61.18
C ARG A 126 2.54 2.95 61.40
N VAL A 127 1.72 3.15 62.42
CA VAL A 127 1.27 4.42 63.01
C VAL A 127 2.41 5.25 63.62
N PRO A 128 2.34 6.60 63.63
CA PRO A 128 3.30 7.43 64.37
C PRO A 128 2.93 7.52 65.85
N VAL A 129 3.85 7.10 66.73
CA VAL A 129 3.80 7.39 68.17
C VAL A 129 4.45 8.76 68.41
N THR A 130 3.65 9.72 68.89
CA THR A 130 4.16 10.98 69.46
C THR A 130 4.16 10.83 70.97
N THR A 131 5.34 10.89 71.56
CA THR A 131 5.54 10.97 73.01
C THR A 131 5.15 12.36 73.51
N GLY A 132 4.25 12.38 74.49
CA GLY A 132 3.95 13.49 75.39
C GLY A 132 3.40 12.91 76.69
#